data_AF-A0A914EI84-F1
#
_entry.id   AF-A0A914EI84-F1
#
_cell.length_a   1.000
_cell.length_b   1.000
_cell.length_c   1.000
_cell.angle_alpha   90.00
_cell.angle_beta   90.00
_cell.angle_gamma   90.00
#
_symmetry.space_group_name_H-M   'P 1'
#
loop_
_entity.id
_entity.type
_entity.pdbx_description
1 polymer ?
#
loop_
_entity_poly.entity_id
_entity_poly.type
_entity_poly.pdbx_seq_one_letter_code
_entity_poly.pdbx_strand_id
1 'polypeptide(L)'
;MSVNAIKSSQDIDFYAILGVERNASEQDIKNAYRKLAIRYHPDKNPGNEEAQEMFKKISIAYAILSDPNKRRQYDVSGPSSALTDFEGLDISELGGVGRFFGAMFTKLGIPIPTQIGPKVLAQARDLCMGKITHTARELMPGEPVSESVSNQEADFFRIVMREDWQKYGVVIRCKSTSMSKFKLVLFDRDGSVRMIRESQTKKKITSAELFFVPFQRVHIGEFVPMQHIMEDKETPLPFHYLDRLETQGGHSLEAREHVLCVYGDNFIQSVKYKLTFLPLNEFCMDHVIKLKEIEPDIINKKNEMASFQREYMDLKKRWEAAKQRLKEEDDYITKKLKDRDDTYEEMFEAAAAPYKPPMTQNNKSSSGFFSSIFGSKS
;
A
#
# COMPACT_ATOMS: atom_id res chain seq x y z
N MET A 1 -20.98 38.71 16.86
CA MET A 1 -21.68 37.79 15.93
C MET A 1 -21.02 38.00 14.57
N SER A 2 -20.37 37.05 13.90
CA SER A 2 -20.34 35.61 14.07
C SER A 2 -19.04 35.02 13.47
N VAL A 3 -18.37 34.24 14.32
CA VAL A 3 -17.73 32.92 14.08
C VAL A 3 -16.75 32.77 12.90
N ASN A 4 -15.46 32.79 13.26
CA ASN A 4 -14.40 32.02 12.58
C ASN A 4 -14.79 30.53 12.55
N ALA A 5 -15.01 30.00 11.36
CA ALA A 5 -15.12 28.55 11.15
C ALA A 5 -13.72 27.98 10.97
N ILE A 6 -13.21 27.35 12.04
CA ILE A 6 -12.13 26.36 11.97
C ILE A 6 -12.66 25.21 11.10
N LYS A 7 -12.17 25.10 9.85
CA LYS A 7 -12.41 23.92 9.02
C LYS A 7 -11.43 22.84 9.43
N SER A 8 -11.98 21.72 9.87
CA SER A 8 -11.31 20.50 10.27
C SER A 8 -10.42 19.92 9.16
N SER A 9 -9.28 19.40 9.59
CA SER A 9 -8.34 18.53 8.90
C SER A 9 -8.99 17.38 8.11
N GLN A 10 -8.81 17.36 6.78
CA GLN A 10 -8.54 16.20 5.89
C GLN A 10 -8.84 16.52 4.40
N ASP A 11 -8.37 17.65 3.86
CA ASP A 11 -8.36 17.91 2.42
C ASP A 11 -6.90 18.09 1.98
N ILE A 12 -6.37 17.13 1.22
CA ILE A 12 -4.98 17.13 0.73
C ILE A 12 -4.90 18.03 -0.52
N ASP A 13 -4.39 19.26 -0.38
CA ASP A 13 -4.18 20.17 -1.52
C ASP A 13 -2.87 19.84 -2.27
N PHE A 14 -2.99 19.43 -3.55
CA PHE A 14 -1.85 19.04 -4.39
C PHE A 14 -0.96 20.23 -4.76
N TYR A 15 -1.52 21.44 -4.88
CA TYR A 15 -0.72 22.65 -5.10
C TYR A 15 0.12 22.96 -3.86
N ALA A 16 -0.47 22.82 -2.67
CA ALA A 16 0.24 22.99 -1.40
C ALA A 16 1.34 21.93 -1.19
N ILE A 17 1.09 20.67 -1.58
CA ILE A 17 2.11 19.61 -1.52
C ILE A 17 3.32 19.92 -2.40
N LEU A 18 3.09 20.40 -3.62
CA LEU A 18 4.19 20.81 -4.50
C LEU A 18 4.78 22.17 -4.11
N GLY A 19 4.11 22.92 -3.22
CA GLY A 19 4.53 24.25 -2.82
C GLY A 19 4.44 25.26 -3.97
N VAL A 20 3.42 25.13 -4.81
CA VAL A 20 3.17 26.01 -5.96
C VAL A 20 1.78 26.63 -5.86
N GLU A 21 1.57 27.76 -6.54
CA GLU A 21 0.27 28.42 -6.61
C GLU A 21 -0.68 27.70 -7.58
N ARG A 22 -2.00 27.92 -7.42
CA ARG A 22 -3.02 27.34 -8.32
C ARG A 22 -2.93 27.80 -9.77
N ASN A 23 -2.31 28.95 -10.02
CA ASN A 23 -2.04 29.49 -11.36
C ASN A 23 -0.68 29.04 -11.93
N ALA A 24 0.07 28.18 -11.22
CA ALA A 24 1.42 27.79 -11.59
C ALA A 24 1.47 27.19 -13.01
N SER A 25 2.50 27.53 -13.77
CA SER A 25 2.69 26.94 -15.10
C SER A 25 3.06 25.46 -15.00
N GLU A 26 2.89 24.70 -16.09
CA GLU A 26 3.38 23.31 -16.15
C GLU A 26 4.87 23.21 -15.82
N GLN A 27 5.65 24.22 -16.23
CA GLN A 27 7.08 24.28 -15.97
C GLN A 27 7.37 24.47 -14.48
N ASP A 28 6.59 25.28 -13.77
CA ASP A 28 6.72 25.50 -12.32
C ASP A 28 6.37 24.24 -11.54
N ILE A 29 5.28 23.56 -11.91
CA ILE A 29 4.83 22.28 -11.34
C ILE A 29 5.92 21.22 -11.51
N LYS A 30 6.52 21.14 -12.70
CA LYS A 30 7.62 20.22 -13.01
C LYS A 30 8.90 20.54 -12.25
N ASN A 31 9.24 21.81 -12.11
CA ASN A 31 10.42 22.25 -11.36
C ASN A 31 10.27 21.97 -9.86
N ALA A 32 9.10 22.27 -9.31
CA ALA A 32 8.75 21.99 -7.92
C ALA A 32 8.80 20.49 -7.60
N TYR A 33 8.19 19.67 -8.47
CA TYR A 33 8.27 18.22 -8.36
C TYR A 33 9.72 17.72 -8.35
N ARG A 34 10.57 18.16 -9.29
CA ARG A 34 11.97 17.72 -9.35
C ARG A 34 12.73 18.05 -8.06
N LYS A 35 12.55 19.27 -7.52
CA LYS A 35 13.21 19.71 -6.29
C LYS A 35 12.79 18.85 -5.10
N LEU A 36 11.49 18.61 -4.97
CA LEU A 36 10.92 17.82 -3.88
C LEU A 36 11.22 16.32 -4.02
N ALA A 37 11.18 15.78 -5.23
CA ALA A 37 11.52 14.40 -5.52
C ALA A 37 12.98 14.09 -5.17
N ILE A 38 13.92 15.00 -5.46
CA ILE A 38 15.32 14.83 -5.05
C ILE A 38 15.45 14.89 -3.53
N ARG A 39 14.73 15.79 -2.86
CA ARG A 39 14.78 15.98 -1.41
C ARG A 39 14.26 14.76 -0.65
N TYR A 40 13.13 14.21 -1.09
CA TYR A 40 12.44 13.10 -0.43
C TYR A 40 12.72 11.74 -1.07
N HIS A 41 13.74 11.64 -1.94
CA HIS A 41 14.06 10.40 -2.64
C HIS A 41 14.39 9.26 -1.66
N PRO A 42 13.86 8.04 -1.84
CA PRO A 42 14.12 6.90 -0.94
C PRO A 42 15.61 6.55 -0.80
N ASP A 43 16.40 6.68 -1.88
CA ASP A 43 17.85 6.39 -1.82
C ASP A 43 18.64 7.42 -1.01
N LYS A 44 18.11 8.64 -0.87
CA LYS A 44 18.72 9.69 -0.02
C LYS A 44 18.16 9.68 1.40
N ASN A 45 17.04 9.00 1.62
CA ASN A 45 16.34 8.94 2.90
C ASN A 45 15.99 7.47 3.25
N PRO A 46 16.97 6.56 3.33
CA PRO A 46 16.70 5.16 3.63
C PRO A 46 16.10 5.01 5.03
N GLY A 47 15.01 4.25 5.16
CA GLY A 47 14.34 3.99 6.43
C GLY A 47 13.55 5.16 7.04
N ASN A 48 13.41 6.29 6.34
CA ASN A 48 12.61 7.42 6.81
C ASN A 48 11.18 7.34 6.26
N GLU A 49 10.24 6.94 7.12
CA GLU A 49 8.82 6.78 6.78
C GLU A 49 8.16 8.10 6.36
N GLU A 50 8.50 9.22 7.02
CA GLU A 50 7.95 10.54 6.67
C GLU A 50 8.40 11.00 5.28
N ALA A 51 9.66 10.74 4.93
CA ALA A 51 10.18 11.04 3.61
C ALA A 51 9.50 10.20 2.53
N GLN A 52 9.23 8.92 2.81
CA GLN A 52 8.48 8.05 1.90
C GLN A 52 7.04 8.55 1.71
N GLU A 53 6.36 8.93 2.80
CA GLU A 53 4.98 9.44 2.74
C GLU A 53 4.92 10.76 1.96
N MET A 54 5.86 11.68 2.22
CA MET A 54 5.94 12.95 1.48
C MET A 54 6.26 12.71 0.00
N PHE A 55 7.21 11.83 -0.31
CA PHE A 55 7.56 11.50 -1.67
C PHE A 55 6.38 10.91 -2.46
N LYS A 56 5.57 10.07 -1.81
CA LYS A 56 4.32 9.56 -2.38
C LYS A 56 3.34 10.69 -2.67
N LYS A 57 3.07 11.58 -1.70
CA LYS A 57 2.18 12.75 -1.87
C LYS A 57 2.64 13.66 -3.01
N ILE A 58 3.93 13.96 -3.08
CA ILE A 58 4.56 14.78 -4.13
C ILE A 58 4.41 14.13 -5.50
N SER A 59 4.55 12.81 -5.58
CA SER A 59 4.38 12.07 -6.83
C SER A 59 2.93 12.05 -7.31
N ILE A 60 1.97 11.88 -6.41
CA ILE A 60 0.52 11.93 -6.71
C ILE A 60 0.14 13.34 -7.16
N ALA A 61 0.55 14.36 -6.41
CA ALA A 61 0.28 15.75 -6.74
C ALA A 61 0.81 16.13 -8.13
N TYR A 62 2.03 15.70 -8.47
CA TYR A 62 2.57 15.91 -9.80
C TYR A 62 1.82 15.16 -10.89
N ALA A 63 1.41 13.89 -10.66
CA ALA A 63 0.68 13.10 -11.64
C ALA A 63 -0.68 13.71 -12.02
N ILE A 64 -1.35 14.38 -11.07
CA ILE A 64 -2.61 15.07 -11.29
C ILE A 64 -2.41 16.47 -11.90
N LEU A 65 -1.47 17.26 -11.35
CA LEU A 65 -1.29 18.66 -11.75
C LEU A 65 -0.48 18.85 -13.05
N SER A 66 0.31 17.86 -13.47
CA SER A 66 1.10 17.94 -14.70
C SER A 66 0.31 17.63 -15.98
N ASP A 67 -0.89 17.05 -15.85
CA ASP A 67 -1.80 16.80 -16.98
C ASP A 67 -2.90 17.88 -17.01
N PRO A 68 -3.06 18.64 -18.11
CA PRO A 68 -4.04 19.72 -18.18
C PRO A 68 -5.50 19.28 -17.96
N ASN A 69 -5.87 18.09 -18.42
CA ASN A 69 -7.23 17.58 -18.26
C ASN A 69 -7.49 17.16 -16.82
N LYS A 70 -6.53 16.48 -16.18
CA LYS A 70 -6.65 16.04 -14.78
C LYS A 70 -6.56 17.18 -13.80
N ARG A 71 -5.70 18.16 -14.07
CA ARG A 71 -5.63 19.41 -13.31
C ARG A 71 -6.98 20.13 -13.33
N ARG A 72 -7.61 20.22 -14.52
CA ARG A 72 -8.94 20.82 -14.65
C ARG A 72 -10.01 20.05 -13.89
N GLN A 73 -9.97 18.71 -13.92
CA GLN A 73 -10.90 17.88 -13.13
C GLN A 73 -10.68 18.10 -11.63
N TYR A 74 -9.44 18.06 -11.16
CA TYR A 74 -9.07 18.33 -9.78
C TYR A 74 -9.51 19.72 -9.29
N ASP A 75 -9.35 20.74 -10.14
CA ASP A 75 -9.78 22.10 -9.84
C ASP A 75 -11.31 22.23 -9.72
N VAL A 76 -12.07 21.31 -10.32
CA VAL A 76 -13.53 21.28 -10.28
C VAL A 76 -14.08 20.39 -9.16
N SER A 77 -13.50 19.21 -8.92
CA SER A 77 -14.03 18.19 -8.00
C SER A 77 -13.38 18.15 -6.61
N GLY A 78 -12.22 18.77 -6.44
CA GLY A 78 -11.50 18.81 -5.15
C GLY A 78 -10.79 17.49 -4.76
N PRO A 79 -10.07 17.48 -3.61
CA PRO A 79 -9.16 16.40 -3.21
C PRO A 79 -9.80 15.02 -3.05
N SER A 80 -11.06 14.98 -2.60
CA SER A 80 -11.76 13.74 -2.25
C SER A 80 -12.14 12.87 -3.45
N SER A 81 -12.18 13.41 -4.69
CA SER A 81 -12.46 12.61 -5.90
C SER A 81 -11.19 12.10 -6.59
N ALA A 82 -10.08 12.84 -6.46
CA ALA A 82 -8.84 12.52 -7.17
C ALA A 82 -8.07 11.30 -6.58
N LEU A 83 -8.31 10.96 -5.31
CA LEU A 83 -7.78 9.74 -4.69
C LEU A 83 -8.63 8.50 -5.01
N THR A 84 -9.94 8.66 -5.18
CA THR A 84 -10.86 7.57 -5.55
C THR A 84 -10.71 7.18 -7.02
N ASP A 85 -10.42 8.14 -7.90
CA ASP A 85 -10.07 7.87 -9.31
C ASP A 85 -8.68 7.21 -9.48
N PHE A 86 -7.90 7.07 -8.40
CA PHE A 86 -6.60 6.40 -8.44
C PHE A 86 -6.71 4.87 -8.53
N GLU A 87 -7.87 4.29 -8.16
CA GLU A 87 -8.16 2.86 -8.33
C GLU A 87 -8.48 2.48 -9.79
N GLY A 88 -8.75 3.47 -10.66
CA GLY A 88 -9.13 3.26 -12.06
C GLY A 88 -8.10 3.74 -13.11
N LEU A 89 -6.91 4.19 -12.68
CA LEU A 89 -5.93 4.79 -13.59
C LEU A 89 -5.26 3.76 -14.51
N ASP A 90 -5.51 3.86 -15.83
CA ASP A 90 -4.65 3.22 -16.83
C ASP A 90 -3.34 4.01 -16.98
N ILE A 91 -2.34 3.61 -16.21
CA ILE A 91 -1.00 4.22 -16.20
C ILE A 91 -0.29 4.08 -17.55
N SER A 92 -0.80 3.22 -18.44
CA SER A 92 -0.32 3.08 -19.81
C SER A 92 -0.56 4.34 -20.64
N GLU A 93 -1.60 5.13 -20.34
CA GLU A 93 -1.88 6.42 -21.01
C GLU A 93 -0.95 7.56 -20.57
N LEU A 94 -0.25 7.39 -19.44
CA LEU A 94 0.55 8.45 -18.82
C LEU A 94 2.00 8.55 -19.36
N GLY A 95 2.31 7.80 -20.43
CA GLY A 95 3.59 7.83 -21.14
C GLY A 95 4.82 7.62 -20.23
N GLY A 96 5.90 8.39 -20.49
CA GLY A 96 7.16 8.28 -19.74
C GLY A 96 7.07 8.66 -18.26
N VAL A 97 6.11 9.52 -17.88
CA VAL A 97 5.86 9.91 -16.48
C VAL A 97 5.14 8.78 -15.73
N GLY A 98 4.18 8.10 -16.38
CA GLY A 98 3.54 6.89 -15.86
C GLY A 98 4.52 5.77 -15.58
N ARG A 99 5.48 5.55 -16.48
CA ARG A 99 6.54 4.55 -16.29
C ARG A 99 7.42 4.84 -15.08
N PHE A 100 7.77 6.10 -14.86
CA PHE A 100 8.56 6.54 -13.70
C PHE A 100 7.75 6.40 -12.41
N PHE A 101 6.50 6.87 -12.40
CA PHE A 101 5.58 6.71 -11.27
C PHE A 101 5.38 5.22 -10.92
N GLY A 102 5.17 4.39 -11.95
CA GLY A 102 5.06 2.94 -11.90
C GLY A 102 6.23 2.25 -11.21
N ALA A 103 7.43 2.66 -11.59
CA ALA A 103 8.68 2.19 -11.01
C ALA A 103 8.82 2.53 -9.52
N MET A 104 8.40 3.73 -9.11
CA MET A 104 8.59 4.21 -7.75
C MET A 104 7.63 3.57 -6.76
N PHE A 105 6.36 3.42 -7.12
CA PHE A 105 5.39 2.69 -6.30
C PHE A 105 5.77 1.22 -6.17
N THR A 106 6.27 0.62 -7.27
CA THR A 106 6.87 -0.72 -7.22
C THR A 106 8.05 -0.78 -6.25
N LYS A 107 8.93 0.23 -6.20
CA LYS A 107 10.05 0.31 -5.25
C LYS A 107 9.61 0.53 -3.80
N LEU A 108 8.49 1.21 -3.59
CA LEU A 108 7.85 1.40 -2.27
C LEU A 108 7.01 0.18 -1.83
N GLY A 109 6.96 -0.89 -2.64
CA GLY A 109 6.18 -2.09 -2.34
C GLY A 109 4.68 -1.91 -2.47
N ILE A 110 4.22 -0.80 -3.06
CA ILE A 110 2.79 -0.55 -3.28
C ILE A 110 2.42 -1.12 -4.67
N PRO A 111 1.48 -2.07 -4.74
CA PRO A 111 1.01 -2.59 -6.02
C PRO A 111 0.28 -1.49 -6.78
N ILE A 112 0.41 -1.53 -8.10
CA ILE A 112 -0.24 -0.59 -8.99
C ILE A 112 -1.17 -1.42 -9.85
N PRO A 113 -2.49 -1.17 -9.81
CA PRO A 113 -3.39 -1.86 -10.69
C PRO A 113 -3.05 -1.49 -12.14
N THR A 114 -2.79 -2.51 -12.95
CA THR A 114 -2.51 -2.37 -14.39
C THR A 114 -3.53 -3.18 -15.17
N GLN A 115 -3.81 -2.78 -16.40
CA GLN A 115 -4.68 -3.54 -17.29
C GLN A 115 -3.87 -4.19 -18.42
N ILE A 116 -4.44 -5.25 -19.00
CA ILE A 116 -3.85 -5.89 -20.17
C ILE A 116 -4.14 -4.99 -21.38
N GLY A 117 -3.10 -4.58 -22.10
CA GLY A 117 -3.24 -3.68 -23.23
C GLY A 117 -4.16 -4.22 -24.34
N PRO A 118 -4.95 -3.37 -25.01
CA PRO A 118 -5.87 -3.78 -26.08
C PRO A 118 -5.20 -4.55 -27.22
N LYS A 119 -3.93 -4.24 -27.54
CA LYS A 119 -3.11 -4.98 -28.51
C LYS A 119 -2.99 -6.46 -28.15
N VAL A 120 -2.69 -6.76 -26.88
CA VAL A 120 -2.54 -8.13 -26.38
C VAL A 120 -3.89 -8.86 -26.39
N LEU A 121 -4.97 -8.17 -26.01
CA LEU A 121 -6.32 -8.75 -26.05
C LEU A 121 -6.75 -9.09 -27.49
N ALA A 122 -6.43 -8.22 -28.46
CA ALA A 122 -6.70 -8.49 -29.88
C ALA A 122 -5.90 -9.71 -30.39
N GLN A 123 -4.62 -9.82 -30.00
CA GLN A 123 -3.77 -10.98 -30.33
C GLN A 123 -4.33 -12.28 -29.74
N ALA A 124 -4.77 -12.25 -28.48
CA ALA A 124 -5.38 -13.39 -27.80
C ALA A 124 -6.65 -13.88 -28.53
N ARG A 125 -7.53 -12.94 -28.91
CA ARG A 125 -8.73 -13.23 -29.70
C ARG A 125 -8.40 -13.88 -31.03
N ASP A 126 -7.46 -13.32 -31.78
CA ASP A 126 -7.05 -13.86 -33.07
C ASP A 126 -6.49 -15.29 -32.94
N LEU A 127 -5.69 -15.56 -31.89
CA LEU A 127 -5.15 -16.90 -31.59
C LEU A 127 -6.24 -17.91 -31.21
N CYS A 128 -7.22 -17.51 -30.39
CA CYS A 128 -8.33 -18.37 -29.99
C CYS A 128 -9.28 -18.68 -31.17
N MET A 129 -9.47 -17.72 -32.08
CA MET A 129 -10.26 -17.89 -33.30
C MET A 129 -9.51 -18.62 -34.44
N GLY A 130 -8.27 -19.06 -34.21
CA GLY A 130 -7.49 -19.82 -35.20
C GLY A 130 -6.93 -18.99 -36.36
N LYS A 131 -6.82 -17.66 -36.21
CA LYS A 131 -6.17 -16.82 -37.22
C LYS A 131 -4.65 -17.03 -37.17
N ILE A 132 -4.03 -17.11 -38.35
CA ILE A 132 -2.59 -17.42 -38.51
C ILE A 132 -1.71 -16.15 -38.36
N THR A 133 -2.29 -15.02 -37.97
CA THR A 133 -1.58 -13.73 -37.81
C THR A 133 -0.61 -13.71 -36.63
N HIS A 134 -0.81 -14.59 -35.65
CA HIS A 134 0.00 -14.69 -34.44
C HIS A 134 0.29 -16.15 -34.12
N THR A 135 1.38 -16.39 -33.40
CA THR A 135 1.82 -17.74 -32.99
C THR A 135 1.77 -17.87 -31.47
N ALA A 136 1.32 -19.03 -31.00
CA ALA A 136 1.41 -19.42 -29.61
C ALA A 136 2.22 -20.71 -29.51
N ARG A 137 3.18 -20.76 -28.57
CA ARG A 137 4.07 -21.90 -28.40
C ARG A 137 3.37 -23.01 -27.63
N GLU A 138 3.49 -24.24 -28.08
CA GLU A 138 2.99 -25.38 -27.31
C GLU A 138 3.83 -25.57 -26.04
N LEU A 139 3.15 -25.72 -24.90
CA LEU A 139 3.77 -25.95 -23.60
C LEU A 139 3.50 -27.39 -23.16
N MET A 140 4.56 -28.20 -23.25
CA MET A 140 4.49 -29.62 -22.91
C MET A 140 4.35 -29.84 -21.39
N PRO A 141 3.62 -30.87 -20.95
CA PRO A 141 3.49 -31.20 -19.54
C PRO A 141 4.84 -31.51 -18.89
N GLY A 142 5.14 -30.90 -17.75
CA GLY A 142 6.38 -31.12 -16.99
C GLY A 142 7.62 -30.41 -17.51
N GLU A 143 7.62 -29.98 -18.77
CA GLU A 143 8.77 -29.33 -19.39
C GLU A 143 8.72 -27.82 -19.18
N PRO A 144 9.67 -27.24 -18.45
CA PRO A 144 9.64 -25.81 -18.21
C PRO A 144 10.23 -25.02 -19.37
N VAL A 145 9.57 -23.92 -19.72
CA VAL A 145 10.06 -22.94 -20.72
C VAL A 145 10.60 -21.72 -19.99
N SER A 146 11.78 -21.24 -20.38
CA SER A 146 12.39 -20.02 -19.82
C SER A 146 12.59 -18.99 -20.92
N GLU A 147 11.98 -17.82 -20.78
CA GLU A 147 11.91 -16.78 -21.81
C GLU A 147 11.96 -15.38 -21.19
N SER A 148 11.90 -14.36 -22.03
CA SER A 148 11.80 -12.96 -21.63
C SER A 148 10.74 -12.24 -22.47
N VAL A 149 9.75 -11.64 -21.80
CA VAL A 149 8.72 -10.82 -22.45
C VAL A 149 8.98 -9.33 -22.22
N SER A 150 8.83 -8.51 -23.26
CA SER A 150 8.93 -7.05 -23.15
C SER A 150 7.80 -6.46 -22.32
N ASN A 151 7.99 -5.23 -21.87
CA ASN A 151 6.98 -4.50 -21.08
C ASN A 151 5.72 -4.27 -21.91
N GLN A 152 4.56 -4.53 -21.30
CA GLN A 152 3.23 -4.44 -21.91
C GLN A 152 3.06 -5.31 -23.17
N GLU A 153 3.92 -6.31 -23.33
CA GLU A 153 3.77 -7.35 -24.36
C GLU A 153 3.43 -8.69 -23.70
N ALA A 154 3.08 -9.68 -24.51
CA ALA A 154 2.69 -11.00 -24.05
C ALA A 154 3.33 -12.10 -24.89
N ASP A 155 3.85 -13.12 -24.20
CA ASP A 155 4.24 -14.37 -24.82
C ASP A 155 3.06 -15.35 -24.70
N PHE A 156 2.57 -15.84 -25.83
CA PHE A 156 1.41 -16.74 -25.89
C PHE A 156 1.81 -18.21 -25.93
N PHE A 157 1.04 -19.02 -25.20
CA PHE A 157 1.23 -20.46 -25.09
C PHE A 157 -0.07 -21.22 -25.32
N ARG A 158 0.05 -22.42 -25.89
CA ARG A 158 -1.03 -23.42 -25.98
C ARG A 158 -0.75 -24.57 -25.03
N ILE A 159 -1.76 -25.00 -24.30
CA ILE A 159 -1.74 -26.25 -23.53
C ILE A 159 -2.89 -27.12 -23.99
N VAL A 160 -2.67 -28.43 -24.02
CA VAL A 160 -3.71 -29.41 -24.31
C VAL A 160 -4.10 -30.10 -23.01
N MET A 161 -5.31 -29.83 -22.52
CA MET A 161 -5.86 -30.48 -21.33
C MET A 161 -6.51 -31.81 -21.71
N ARG A 162 -6.23 -32.86 -20.94
CA ARG A 162 -6.76 -34.22 -21.15
C ARG A 162 -7.80 -34.59 -20.10
N GLU A 163 -8.74 -35.47 -20.45
CA GLU A 163 -9.80 -35.93 -19.53
C GLU A 163 -9.23 -36.65 -18.30
N ASP A 164 -8.21 -37.50 -18.46
CA ASP A 164 -7.61 -38.25 -17.36
C ASP A 164 -6.97 -37.36 -16.28
N TRP A 165 -6.49 -36.17 -16.67
CA TRP A 165 -5.94 -35.20 -15.72
C TRP A 165 -7.00 -34.46 -14.92
N GLN A 166 -8.27 -34.46 -15.34
CA GLN A 166 -9.34 -33.81 -14.56
C GLN A 166 -9.55 -34.47 -13.20
N LYS A 167 -9.17 -35.75 -13.05
CA LYS A 167 -9.26 -36.51 -11.80
C LYS A 167 -8.49 -35.84 -10.65
N TYR A 168 -7.26 -35.37 -10.92
CA TYR A 168 -6.40 -34.75 -9.91
C TYR A 168 -6.26 -33.23 -10.11
N GLY A 169 -6.46 -32.77 -11.34
CA GLY A 169 -6.30 -31.39 -11.76
C GLY A 169 -4.92 -31.08 -12.36
N VAL A 170 -4.74 -29.81 -12.73
CA VAL A 170 -3.50 -29.30 -13.31
C VAL A 170 -3.12 -27.97 -12.67
N VAL A 171 -1.82 -27.65 -12.74
CA VAL A 171 -1.27 -26.39 -12.25
C VAL A 171 -0.39 -25.78 -13.34
N ILE A 172 -0.59 -24.50 -13.61
CA ILE A 172 0.30 -23.71 -14.46
C ILE A 172 1.01 -22.72 -13.54
N ARG A 173 2.33 -22.80 -13.49
CA ARG A 173 3.16 -21.93 -12.65
C ARG A 173 4.10 -21.13 -13.51
N CYS A 174 4.07 -19.82 -13.32
CA CYS A 174 5.07 -18.90 -13.85
C CYS A 174 5.87 -18.31 -12.68
N LYS A 175 7.19 -18.25 -12.80
CA LYS A 175 8.07 -17.66 -11.78
C LYS A 175 9.17 -16.81 -12.39
N SER A 176 9.61 -15.79 -11.67
CA SER A 176 10.80 -14.98 -12.02
C SER A 176 11.79 -14.95 -10.87
N THR A 177 13.05 -15.29 -11.15
CA THR A 177 14.17 -15.11 -10.20
C THR A 177 14.69 -13.68 -10.18
N SER A 178 14.30 -12.87 -11.16
CA SER A 178 14.60 -11.43 -11.24
C SER A 178 13.55 -10.58 -10.53
N MET A 179 12.68 -11.20 -9.71
CA MET A 179 11.61 -10.51 -8.97
C MET A 179 10.72 -9.63 -9.86
N SER A 180 10.52 -10.05 -11.12
CA SER A 180 9.76 -9.29 -12.10
C SER A 180 8.26 -9.31 -11.78
N LYS A 181 7.56 -8.21 -12.04
CA LYS A 181 6.09 -8.17 -12.06
C LYS A 181 5.56 -8.65 -13.41
N PHE A 182 4.61 -9.56 -13.39
CA PHE A 182 3.96 -10.11 -14.58
C PHE A 182 2.55 -10.61 -14.26
N LYS A 183 1.75 -10.85 -15.29
CA LYS A 183 0.46 -11.52 -15.15
C LYS A 183 0.45 -12.83 -15.93
N LEU A 184 -0.12 -13.86 -15.33
CA LEU A 184 -0.46 -15.11 -15.99
C LEU A 184 -1.94 -15.07 -16.33
N VAL A 185 -2.25 -15.12 -17.63
CA VAL A 185 -3.60 -14.86 -18.14
C VAL A 185 -4.09 -16.08 -18.90
N LEU A 186 -5.27 -16.59 -18.56
CA LEU A 186 -5.96 -17.64 -19.31
C LEU A 186 -7.13 -17.01 -20.08
N PHE A 187 -7.29 -17.43 -21.34
CA PHE A 187 -8.38 -16.98 -22.20
C PHE A 187 -9.44 -18.08 -22.39
N ASP A 188 -10.68 -17.66 -22.66
CA ASP A 188 -11.75 -18.57 -23.08
C ASP A 188 -11.73 -18.80 -24.61
N ARG A 189 -12.76 -19.47 -25.13
CA ARG A 189 -12.80 -19.90 -26.54
C ARG A 189 -12.87 -18.72 -27.52
N ASP A 190 -13.45 -17.62 -27.07
CA ASP A 190 -13.60 -16.41 -27.88
C ASP A 190 -12.43 -15.43 -27.67
N GLY A 191 -11.46 -15.79 -26.83
CA GLY A 191 -10.29 -14.98 -26.51
C GLY A 191 -10.55 -13.84 -25.52
N SER A 192 -11.69 -13.86 -24.83
CA SER A 192 -11.93 -13.03 -23.66
C SER A 192 -11.12 -13.56 -22.48
N VAL A 193 -10.81 -12.65 -21.54
CA VAL A 193 -10.02 -13.01 -20.38
C VAL A 193 -10.86 -13.83 -19.41
N ARG A 194 -10.49 -15.11 -19.23
CA ARG A 194 -11.15 -16.02 -18.28
C ARG A 194 -10.59 -15.89 -16.88
N MET A 195 -9.27 -15.77 -16.75
CA MET A 195 -8.61 -15.69 -15.46
C MET A 195 -7.32 -14.91 -15.55
N ILE A 196 -7.06 -14.06 -14.55
CA ILE A 196 -5.80 -13.35 -14.37
C ILE A 196 -5.23 -13.74 -13.01
N ARG A 197 -3.91 -13.97 -12.99
CA ARG A 197 -3.13 -14.07 -11.76
C ARG A 197 -1.92 -13.16 -11.87
N GLU A 198 -1.86 -12.16 -11.00
CA GLU A 198 -0.71 -11.30 -10.87
C GLU A 198 0.40 -12.02 -10.11
N SER A 199 1.64 -11.75 -10.48
CA SER A 199 2.81 -12.28 -9.78
C SER A 199 2.88 -11.70 -8.37
N GLN A 200 3.03 -12.56 -7.38
CA GLN A 200 3.22 -12.17 -5.99
C GLN A 200 4.66 -12.41 -5.56
N THR A 201 5.15 -11.60 -4.63
CA THR A 201 6.48 -11.80 -4.06
C THR A 201 6.50 -13.00 -3.11
N LYS A 202 7.38 -13.98 -3.39
CA LYS A 202 7.59 -15.18 -2.55
C LYS A 202 9.07 -15.38 -2.28
N LYS A 203 9.54 -14.96 -1.09
CA LYS A 203 10.95 -15.03 -0.68
C LYS A 203 11.88 -14.27 -1.66
N LYS A 204 12.65 -14.99 -2.49
CA LYS A 204 13.62 -14.45 -3.46
C LYS A 204 13.16 -14.61 -4.91
N ILE A 205 11.88 -14.92 -5.12
CA ILE A 205 11.26 -15.00 -6.45
C ILE A 205 9.92 -14.28 -6.45
N THR A 206 9.43 -13.93 -7.62
CA THR A 206 7.99 -13.66 -7.84
C THR A 206 7.35 -14.85 -8.53
N SER A 207 6.09 -15.16 -8.22
CA SER A 207 5.37 -16.21 -8.91
C SER A 207 3.87 -15.96 -9.03
N ALA A 208 3.28 -16.50 -10.11
CA ALA A 208 1.84 -16.58 -10.29
C ALA A 208 1.49 -18.03 -10.64
N GLU A 209 0.37 -18.51 -10.10
CA GLU A 209 -0.10 -19.86 -10.35
C GLU A 209 -1.59 -19.88 -10.69
N LEU A 210 -1.92 -20.53 -11.81
CA LEU A 210 -3.29 -20.94 -12.12
C LEU A 210 -3.45 -22.39 -11.70
N PHE A 211 -4.45 -22.66 -10.88
CA PHE A 211 -4.76 -24.03 -10.46
C PHE A 211 -6.15 -24.38 -10.94
N PHE A 212 -6.25 -25.54 -11.57
CA PHE A 212 -7.49 -26.14 -12.00
C PHE A 212 -7.61 -27.51 -11.36
N VAL A 213 -8.14 -27.54 -10.13
CA VAL A 213 -8.23 -28.75 -9.32
C VAL A 213 -9.68 -29.01 -8.90
N PRO A 214 -10.06 -30.29 -8.68
CA PRO A 214 -11.44 -30.65 -8.32
C PRO A 214 -11.75 -30.50 -6.82
N PHE A 215 -10.88 -29.85 -6.05
CA PHE A 215 -11.06 -29.63 -4.61
C PHE A 215 -10.97 -28.14 -4.26
N GLN A 216 -11.66 -27.77 -3.18
CA GLN A 216 -11.61 -26.42 -2.62
C GLN A 216 -10.19 -26.08 -2.17
N ARG A 217 -9.82 -24.81 -2.35
CA ARG A 217 -8.51 -24.29 -1.95
C ARG A 217 -8.65 -22.93 -1.28
N VAL A 218 -7.60 -22.50 -0.59
CA VAL A 218 -7.48 -21.14 -0.08
C VAL A 218 -6.42 -20.39 -0.85
N HIS A 219 -6.81 -19.23 -1.37
CA HIS A 219 -5.89 -18.26 -1.93
C HIS A 219 -5.55 -17.22 -0.87
N ILE A 220 -4.26 -16.91 -0.74
CA ILE A 220 -3.78 -15.82 0.11
C ILE A 220 -3.17 -14.79 -0.83
N GLY A 221 -3.79 -13.61 -0.92
CA GLY A 221 -3.25 -12.48 -1.66
C GLY A 221 -1.93 -11.98 -1.05
N GLU A 222 -1.18 -11.18 -1.80
CA GLU A 222 0.02 -10.52 -1.29
C GLU A 222 -0.35 -9.57 -0.15
N PHE A 223 0.33 -9.72 0.99
CA PHE A 223 0.19 -8.79 2.11
C PHE A 223 1.10 -7.59 1.89
N VAL A 224 0.52 -6.39 1.90
CA VAL A 224 1.23 -5.13 1.67
C VAL A 224 1.14 -4.29 2.96
N PRO A 225 2.12 -4.40 3.88
CA PRO A 225 2.06 -3.72 5.19
C PRO A 225 1.87 -2.20 5.05
N MET A 226 2.56 -1.59 4.09
CA MET A 226 2.49 -0.15 3.85
C MET A 226 1.09 0.32 3.45
N GLN A 227 0.30 -0.51 2.77
CA GLN A 227 -1.07 -0.14 2.43
C GLN A 227 -1.93 -0.04 3.70
N HIS A 228 -1.83 -1.03 4.58
CA HIS A 228 -2.58 -1.06 5.83
C HIS A 228 -2.16 0.05 6.79
N ILE A 229 -0.86 0.34 6.94
CA ILE A 229 -0.38 1.46 7.78
C ILE A 229 -0.95 2.81 7.29
N MET A 230 -1.17 2.95 5.99
CA MET A 230 -1.70 4.19 5.43
C MET A 230 -3.21 4.34 5.60
N GLU A 231 -3.95 3.25 5.45
CA GLU A 231 -5.42 3.22 5.51
C GLU A 231 -5.95 3.12 6.95
N ASP A 232 -5.26 2.37 7.81
CA ASP A 232 -5.60 2.11 9.20
C ASP A 232 -4.34 2.23 10.09
N LYS A 233 -4.11 3.43 10.61
CA LYS A 233 -2.95 3.73 11.50
C LYS A 233 -3.11 3.17 12.91
N GLU A 234 -4.33 2.81 13.31
CA GLU A 234 -4.62 2.47 14.70
C GLU A 234 -4.60 0.97 14.96
N THR A 235 -4.98 0.16 13.96
CA THR A 235 -4.99 -1.29 14.05
C THR A 235 -3.58 -1.87 13.85
N PRO A 236 -3.09 -2.70 14.79
CA PRO A 236 -1.83 -3.41 14.60
C PRO A 236 -1.81 -4.32 13.36
N LEU A 237 -0.70 -4.31 12.62
CA LEU A 237 -0.49 -5.12 11.40
C LEU A 237 -0.89 -6.60 11.49
N PRO A 238 -0.68 -7.34 12.60
CA PRO A 238 -1.05 -8.75 12.68
C PRO A 238 -2.53 -9.04 12.43
N PHE A 239 -3.43 -8.08 12.70
CA PHE A 239 -4.85 -8.24 12.41
C PHE A 239 -5.16 -8.27 10.90
N HIS A 240 -4.27 -7.71 10.08
CA HIS A 240 -4.44 -7.63 8.63
C HIS A 240 -3.80 -8.79 7.84
N TYR A 241 -3.02 -9.66 8.49
CA TYR A 241 -2.27 -10.73 7.81
C TYR A 241 -3.16 -11.70 7.00
N LEU A 242 -4.43 -11.84 7.40
CA LEU A 242 -5.38 -12.76 6.77
C LEU A 242 -6.50 -12.04 6.01
N ASP A 243 -6.42 -10.73 5.83
CA ASP A 243 -7.47 -9.94 5.15
C ASP A 243 -7.70 -10.42 3.72
N ARG A 244 -6.61 -10.67 2.99
CA ARG A 244 -6.61 -11.16 1.60
C ARG A 244 -6.76 -12.68 1.47
N LEU A 245 -7.18 -13.36 2.53
CA LEU A 245 -7.47 -14.78 2.52
C LEU A 245 -8.86 -15.04 1.95
N GLU A 246 -8.92 -15.79 0.84
CA GLU A 246 -10.13 -16.07 0.08
C GLU A 246 -10.26 -17.57 -0.21
N THR A 247 -11.44 -18.12 0.06
CA THR A 247 -11.78 -19.49 -0.31
C THR A 247 -12.13 -19.55 -1.79
N GLN A 248 -11.46 -20.42 -2.54
CA GLN A 248 -11.74 -20.69 -3.95
C GLN A 248 -12.33 -22.10 -4.09
N GLY A 249 -13.43 -22.20 -4.81
CA GLY A 249 -14.05 -23.49 -5.13
C GLY A 249 -13.14 -24.39 -5.96
N GLY A 250 -13.52 -25.66 -6.07
CA GLY A 250 -12.92 -26.56 -7.05
C GLY A 250 -13.31 -26.13 -8.47
N HIS A 251 -12.33 -26.04 -9.36
CA HIS A 251 -12.53 -25.67 -10.76
C HIS A 251 -11.69 -26.59 -11.63
N SER A 252 -12.33 -27.43 -12.45
CA SER A 252 -11.62 -28.24 -13.44
C SER A 252 -11.49 -27.47 -14.76
N LEU A 253 -10.41 -27.73 -15.49
CA LEU A 253 -10.20 -27.20 -16.83
C LEU A 253 -10.81 -28.18 -17.85
N GLU A 254 -11.56 -27.67 -18.82
CA GLU A 254 -12.15 -28.50 -19.88
C GLU A 254 -11.08 -29.26 -20.66
N ALA A 255 -11.35 -30.52 -21.03
CA ALA A 255 -10.49 -31.29 -21.90
C ALA A 255 -10.54 -30.74 -23.34
N ARG A 256 -9.60 -29.84 -23.64
CA ARG A 256 -9.42 -29.17 -24.94
C ARG A 256 -8.08 -28.46 -24.96
N GLU A 257 -7.77 -27.86 -26.09
CA GLU A 257 -6.71 -26.86 -26.18
C GLU A 257 -7.14 -25.56 -25.48
N HIS A 258 -6.21 -24.94 -24.74
CA HIS A 258 -6.37 -23.62 -24.13
C HIS A 258 -5.21 -22.71 -24.51
N VAL A 259 -5.53 -21.42 -24.67
CA VAL A 259 -4.54 -20.36 -24.88
C VAL A 259 -4.35 -19.60 -23.58
N LEU A 260 -3.10 -19.37 -23.22
CA LEU A 260 -2.72 -18.52 -22.10
C LEU A 260 -1.54 -17.63 -22.49
N CYS A 261 -1.25 -16.60 -21.69
CA CYS A 261 -0.04 -15.81 -21.88
C CYS A 261 0.64 -15.42 -20.57
N VAL A 262 1.92 -15.12 -20.69
CA VAL A 262 2.67 -14.36 -19.68
C VAL A 262 2.74 -12.93 -20.19
N TYR A 263 2.05 -12.03 -19.50
CA TYR A 263 2.04 -10.60 -19.79
C TYR A 263 3.12 -9.87 -18.99
N GLY A 264 3.96 -9.12 -19.69
CA GLY A 264 5.03 -8.32 -19.12
C GLY A 264 4.52 -7.10 -18.39
N ASP A 265 4.20 -7.24 -17.11
CA ASP A 265 3.59 -6.18 -16.29
C ASP A 265 4.62 -5.27 -15.58
N ASN A 266 5.88 -5.38 -15.99
CA ASN A 266 6.95 -4.51 -15.52
C ASN A 266 6.93 -3.19 -16.28
N PHE A 267 7.11 -2.09 -15.56
CA PHE A 267 7.24 -0.77 -16.19
C PHE A 267 8.62 -0.57 -16.83
N ILE A 268 9.71 -1.09 -16.27
CA ILE A 268 11.07 -0.71 -16.69
C ILE A 268 11.77 -1.78 -17.51
N GLN A 269 11.84 -3.01 -17.01
CA GLN A 269 12.66 -4.07 -17.58
C GLN A 269 11.80 -5.23 -18.07
N SER A 270 12.24 -5.86 -19.16
CA SER A 270 11.62 -7.08 -19.64
C SER A 270 11.52 -8.11 -18.52
N VAL A 271 10.42 -8.85 -18.51
CA VAL A 271 10.16 -9.88 -17.52
C VAL A 271 10.86 -11.14 -17.96
N LYS A 272 11.90 -11.55 -17.24
CA LYS A 272 12.49 -12.88 -17.37
C LYS A 272 11.70 -13.87 -16.53
N TYR A 273 11.20 -14.94 -17.13
CA TYR A 273 10.34 -15.90 -16.43
C TYR A 273 10.64 -17.35 -16.80
N LYS A 274 10.15 -18.25 -15.96
CA LYS A 274 10.10 -19.70 -16.18
C LYS A 274 8.66 -20.17 -15.99
N LEU A 275 8.05 -20.66 -17.07
CA LEU A 275 6.68 -21.16 -17.13
C LEU A 275 6.68 -22.70 -17.14
N THR A 276 5.73 -23.32 -16.44
CA THR A 276 5.60 -24.79 -16.40
C THR A 276 4.13 -25.16 -16.28
N PHE A 277 3.68 -26.10 -17.12
CA PHE A 277 2.37 -26.74 -17.04
C PHE A 277 2.53 -28.14 -16.43
N LEU A 278 1.80 -28.42 -15.36
CA LEU A 278 1.98 -29.63 -14.54
C LEU A 278 0.64 -30.31 -14.25
N PRO A 279 0.37 -31.47 -14.86
CA PRO A 279 -0.67 -32.36 -14.39
C PRO A 279 -0.35 -32.91 -13.00
N LEU A 280 -1.34 -32.86 -12.10
CA LEU A 280 -1.24 -33.49 -10.81
C LEU A 280 -1.46 -35.00 -10.95
N ASN A 281 -0.87 -35.77 -10.05
CA ASN A 281 -0.92 -37.24 -10.06
C ASN A 281 -1.05 -37.80 -8.64
N GLU A 282 -1.12 -39.12 -8.52
CA GLU A 282 -1.30 -39.78 -7.22
C GLU A 282 -0.20 -39.43 -6.19
N PHE A 283 1.03 -39.18 -6.64
CA PHE A 283 2.16 -38.86 -5.76
C PHE A 283 2.00 -37.53 -4.99
N CYS A 284 1.06 -36.67 -5.40
CA CYS A 284 0.79 -35.42 -4.66
C CYS A 284 -0.41 -35.49 -3.72
N MET A 285 -1.13 -36.63 -3.65
CA MET A 285 -2.39 -36.71 -2.89
C MET A 285 -2.20 -36.58 -1.37
N ASP A 286 -1.11 -37.11 -0.81
CA ASP A 286 -0.79 -36.91 0.62
C ASP A 286 -0.64 -35.42 0.96
N HIS A 287 -0.07 -34.63 0.04
CA HIS A 287 0.06 -33.18 0.21
C HIS A 287 -1.30 -32.48 0.08
N VAL A 288 -2.17 -32.96 -0.82
CA VAL A 288 -3.55 -32.45 -0.95
C VAL A 288 -4.36 -32.72 0.31
N ILE A 289 -4.23 -33.91 0.91
CA ILE A 289 -4.88 -34.24 2.19
C ILE A 289 -4.40 -33.27 3.28
N LYS A 290 -3.09 -33.07 3.37
CA LYS A 290 -2.51 -32.14 4.35
C LYS A 290 -2.96 -30.70 4.15
N LEU A 291 -3.12 -30.24 2.90
CA LEU A 291 -3.68 -28.91 2.61
C LEU A 291 -5.13 -28.79 3.08
N LYS A 292 -5.94 -29.84 2.90
CA LYS A 292 -7.33 -29.87 3.35
C LYS A 292 -7.48 -29.83 4.88
N GLU A 293 -6.43 -30.17 5.62
CA GLU A 293 -6.37 -30.01 7.08
C GLU A 293 -5.94 -28.59 7.48
N ILE A 294 -4.88 -28.07 6.85
CA ILE A 294 -4.28 -26.77 7.20
C ILE A 294 -5.18 -25.59 6.82
N GLU A 295 -5.81 -25.64 5.65
CA GLU A 295 -6.57 -24.48 5.13
C GLU A 295 -7.79 -24.11 5.99
N PRO A 296 -8.63 -25.06 6.46
CA PRO A 296 -9.68 -24.77 7.43
C PRO A 296 -9.17 -24.14 8.74
N ASP A 297 -8.02 -24.61 9.26
CA ASP A 297 -7.43 -24.06 10.48
C ASP A 297 -7.05 -22.58 10.31
N ILE A 298 -6.51 -22.21 9.14
CA ILE A 298 -6.18 -20.81 8.83
C ILE A 298 -7.45 -19.96 8.70
N ILE A 299 -8.52 -20.50 8.09
CA ILE A 299 -9.82 -19.81 8.00
C ILE A 299 -10.41 -19.58 9.41
N ASN A 300 -10.36 -20.59 10.26
CA ASN A 300 -10.79 -20.47 11.66
C ASN A 300 -9.97 -19.39 12.37
N LYS A 301 -8.65 -19.36 12.13
CA LYS A 301 -7.79 -18.34 12.72
C LYS A 301 -8.13 -16.92 12.26
N LYS A 302 -8.51 -16.72 10.99
CA LYS A 302 -9.00 -15.43 10.49
C LYS A 302 -10.20 -14.94 11.28
N ASN A 303 -11.17 -15.83 11.55
CA ASN A 303 -12.37 -15.50 12.30
C ASN A 303 -12.06 -15.16 13.77
N GLU A 304 -11.18 -15.93 14.41
CA GLU A 304 -10.69 -15.63 15.76
C GLU A 304 -10.01 -14.27 15.83
N MET A 305 -9.14 -13.95 14.87
CA MET A 305 -8.44 -12.67 14.82
C MET A 305 -9.38 -11.50 14.62
N ALA A 306 -10.43 -11.64 13.81
CA ALA A 306 -11.45 -10.61 13.64
C ALA A 306 -12.27 -10.36 14.93
N SER A 307 -12.49 -11.39 15.76
CA SER A 307 -13.11 -11.22 17.08
C SER A 307 -12.16 -10.53 18.04
N PHE A 308 -10.90 -10.99 18.10
CA PHE A 308 -9.89 -10.44 18.99
C PHE A 308 -9.55 -8.98 18.65
N GLN A 309 -9.54 -8.59 17.37
CA GLN A 309 -9.32 -7.21 16.96
C GLN A 309 -10.33 -6.26 17.60
N ARG A 310 -11.61 -6.62 17.63
CA ARG A 310 -12.66 -5.77 18.23
C ARG A 310 -12.44 -5.57 19.72
N GLU A 311 -12.11 -6.63 20.43
CA GLU A 311 -11.78 -6.59 21.86
C GLU A 311 -10.53 -5.72 22.11
N TYR A 312 -9.47 -5.94 21.34
CA TYR A 312 -8.23 -5.18 21.42
C TYR A 312 -8.45 -3.68 21.23
N MET A 313 -9.23 -3.29 20.20
CA MET A 313 -9.48 -1.88 19.89
C MET A 313 -10.33 -1.20 20.97
N ASP A 314 -11.32 -1.89 21.55
CA ASP A 314 -12.10 -1.37 22.68
C ASP A 314 -11.22 -1.16 23.93
N LEU A 315 -10.37 -2.14 24.26
CA LEU A 315 -9.42 -2.02 25.38
C LEU A 315 -8.41 -0.89 25.16
N LYS A 316 -7.87 -0.76 23.93
CA LYS A 316 -6.95 0.33 23.58
C LYS A 316 -7.61 1.70 23.79
N LYS A 317 -8.84 1.89 23.30
CA LYS A 317 -9.60 3.12 23.49
C LYS A 317 -9.83 3.45 24.97
N ARG A 318 -10.20 2.45 25.77
CA ARG A 318 -10.38 2.63 27.23
C ARG A 318 -9.07 2.99 27.94
N TRP A 319 -7.97 2.36 27.54
CA TRP A 319 -6.64 2.66 28.08
C TRP A 319 -6.20 4.08 27.73
N GLU A 320 -6.40 4.53 26.49
CA GLU A 320 -6.10 5.91 26.06
C GLU A 320 -6.93 6.94 26.85
N ALA A 321 -8.22 6.67 27.06
CA ALA A 321 -9.08 7.51 27.89
C ALA A 321 -8.60 7.57 29.34
N ALA A 322 -8.19 6.44 29.93
CA ALA A 322 -7.65 6.40 31.28
C ALA A 322 -6.32 7.17 31.39
N LYS A 323 -5.44 7.05 30.38
CA LYS A 323 -4.17 7.78 30.31
C LYS A 323 -4.39 9.29 30.21
N GLN A 324 -5.35 9.71 29.39
CA GLN A 324 -5.72 11.11 29.25
C GLN A 324 -6.27 11.67 30.57
N ARG A 325 -7.16 10.94 31.24
CA ARG A 325 -7.67 11.33 32.56
C ARG A 325 -6.55 11.45 33.60
N LEU A 326 -5.63 10.49 33.65
CA LEU A 326 -4.50 10.55 34.59
C LEU A 326 -3.65 11.81 34.38
N LYS A 327 -3.43 12.19 33.13
CA LYS A 327 -2.73 13.44 32.78
C LYS A 327 -3.49 14.68 33.27
N GLU A 328 -4.80 14.72 33.09
CA GLU A 328 -5.63 15.84 33.57
C GLU A 328 -5.60 15.98 35.09
N GLU A 329 -5.61 14.86 35.83
CA GLU A 329 -5.47 14.86 37.28
C GLU A 329 -4.07 15.32 37.73
N ASP A 330 -3.01 14.89 37.03
CA ASP A 330 -1.63 15.33 37.30
C ASP A 330 -1.45 16.85 37.10
N ASP A 331 -1.97 17.37 35.98
CA ASP A 331 -1.96 18.79 35.66
C ASP A 331 -2.75 19.60 36.72
N TYR A 332 -3.92 19.09 37.14
CA TYR A 332 -4.76 19.72 38.16
C TYR A 332 -4.07 19.75 39.53
N ILE A 333 -3.52 18.63 39.99
CA ILE A 333 -2.83 18.52 41.28
C ILE A 333 -1.62 19.45 41.30
N THR A 334 -0.79 19.41 40.25
CA THR A 334 0.40 20.26 40.12
C THR A 334 0.03 21.74 40.20
N LYS A 335 -1.03 22.14 39.48
CA LYS A 335 -1.53 23.52 39.52
C LYS A 335 -2.02 23.89 40.91
N LYS A 336 -2.79 23.04 41.58
CA LYS A 336 -3.31 23.32 42.94
C LYS A 336 -2.23 23.39 44.00
N LEU A 337 -1.20 22.57 43.90
CA LEU A 337 -0.04 22.65 44.79
C LEU A 337 0.70 23.98 44.60
N LYS A 338 0.91 24.38 43.34
CA LYS A 338 1.53 25.68 43.04
C LYS A 338 0.69 26.85 43.53
N ASP A 339 -0.61 26.89 43.18
CA ASP A 339 -1.53 27.95 43.62
C ASP A 339 -1.53 28.07 45.15
N ARG A 340 -1.48 26.93 45.86
CA ARG A 340 -1.39 26.87 47.31
C ARG A 340 -0.10 27.50 47.82
N ASP A 341 1.05 27.09 47.29
CA ASP A 341 2.35 27.58 47.73
C ASP A 341 2.49 29.10 47.48
N ASP A 342 2.06 29.57 46.30
CA ASP A 342 2.00 31.00 45.97
C ASP A 342 1.10 31.77 46.97
N THR A 343 -0.07 31.21 47.33
CA THR A 343 -0.98 31.82 48.31
C THR A 343 -0.37 31.91 49.71
N TYR A 344 0.42 30.93 50.14
CA TYR A 344 1.09 30.97 51.44
C TYR A 344 2.14 32.10 51.49
N GLU A 345 2.90 32.30 50.42
CA GLU A 345 3.85 33.40 50.30
C GLU A 345 3.13 34.76 50.30
N GLU A 346 2.06 34.91 49.52
CA GLU A 346 1.24 36.13 49.50
C GLU A 346 0.64 36.43 50.89
N MET A 347 0.13 35.41 51.59
CA MET A 347 -0.38 35.55 52.95
C MET A 347 0.72 36.00 53.91
N PHE A 348 1.92 35.42 53.82
CA PHE A 348 3.07 35.80 54.64
C PHE A 348 3.47 37.26 54.39
N GLU A 349 3.60 37.68 53.12
CA GLU A 349 3.92 39.06 52.76
C GLU A 349 2.86 40.05 53.28
N ALA A 350 1.58 39.72 53.11
CA ALA A 350 0.48 40.54 53.60
C ALA A 350 0.50 40.67 55.13
N ALA A 351 0.76 39.58 55.86
CA ALA A 351 0.87 39.57 57.31
C ALA A 351 2.10 40.34 57.81
N ALA A 352 3.21 40.32 57.07
CA ALA A 352 4.42 41.05 57.41
C ALA A 352 4.32 42.57 57.15
N ALA A 353 3.43 43.01 56.26
CA ALA A 353 3.34 44.40 55.81
C ALA A 353 3.22 45.45 56.94
N PRO A 354 2.41 45.26 58.00
CA PRO A 354 2.29 46.23 59.10
C PRO A 354 3.57 46.41 59.94
N TYR A 355 4.49 45.45 59.87
CA TYR A 355 5.72 45.41 60.66
C TYR A 355 6.95 45.88 59.87
N LYS A 356 6.80 46.22 58.58
CA LYS A 356 7.91 46.77 57.79
C LYS A 356 8.24 48.18 58.33
N PRO A 357 9.51 48.47 58.68
CA PRO A 357 9.89 49.79 59.17
C PRO A 357 9.66 50.85 58.07
N PRO A 358 9.33 52.11 58.44
CA PRO A 358 9.12 53.17 57.47
C PRO A 358 10.40 53.39 56.65
N MET A 359 10.29 53.33 55.33
CA MET A 359 11.42 53.49 54.41
C MET A 359 12.08 54.86 54.62
N THR A 360 13.32 54.85 55.11
CA THR A 360 14.23 55.99 54.99
C THR A 360 14.61 56.15 53.52
N GLN A 361 14.19 57.24 52.89
CA GLN A 361 14.67 57.61 51.56
C GLN A 361 16.20 57.81 51.65
N ASN A 362 16.96 56.96 50.98
CA ASN A 362 18.30 57.35 50.55
C ASN A 362 18.68 56.70 49.22
N ASN A 363 19.21 57.55 48.35
CA ASN A 363 19.69 57.25 47.02
C ASN A 363 20.94 56.33 47.03
N LYS A 364 21.06 55.57 45.92
CA LYS A 364 22.26 54.92 45.32
C LYS A 364 22.50 53.41 45.57
N SER A 365 22.24 52.66 44.48
CA SER A 365 23.06 51.62 43.80
C SER A 365 23.94 50.64 44.60
N SER A 366 23.71 49.33 44.39
CA SER A 366 24.75 48.38 43.95
C SER A 366 24.18 47.00 43.57
N SER A 367 24.90 46.37 42.66
CA SER A 367 24.72 45.09 41.97
C SER A 367 24.53 43.82 42.82
N GLY A 368 23.67 42.93 42.31
CA GLY A 368 23.79 41.47 42.19
C GLY A 368 24.44 40.65 43.31
N PHE A 369 23.67 39.74 43.93
CA PHE A 369 24.24 38.64 44.71
C PHE A 369 23.49 37.29 44.75
N PHE A 370 22.39 37.05 44.02
CA PHE A 370 21.80 35.70 43.98
C PHE A 370 21.31 35.27 42.60
N SER A 371 22.28 34.86 41.77
CA SER A 371 22.06 33.97 40.63
C SER A 371 22.91 32.71 40.81
N SER A 372 22.46 31.76 41.63
CA SER A 372 22.82 30.34 41.53
C SER A 372 22.17 29.58 42.69
N ILE A 373 21.17 28.73 42.43
CA ILE A 373 20.95 27.49 43.22
C ILE A 373 19.93 26.53 42.60
N PHE A 374 19.09 26.93 41.63
CA PHE A 374 18.23 25.96 40.92
C PHE A 374 18.35 26.05 39.41
N GLY A 375 19.35 25.34 38.89
CA GLY A 375 19.48 24.96 37.49
C GLY A 375 19.27 23.45 37.33
N SER A 376 18.41 23.09 36.37
CA SER A 376 18.16 21.77 35.78
C SER A 376 17.36 20.75 36.59
N LYS A 377 16.21 20.34 36.03
CA LYS A 377 16.15 19.10 35.23
C LYS A 377 14.96 19.16 34.28
N SER A 378 15.28 19.11 32.99
CA SER A 378 14.43 18.60 31.91
C SER A 378 14.40 17.09 31.93
#